data_AF-A0A967LAC9-F1
#
_entry.id   AF-A0A967LAC9-F1
#
_cell.length_a   1.000
_cell.length_b   1.000
_cell.length_c   1.000
_cell.angle_alpha   90.00
_cell.angle_beta   90.00
_cell.angle_gamma   90.00
#
_symmetry.space_group_name_H-M   'P 1'
#
loop_
_entity.id
_entity.type
_entity.pdbx_description
1 polymer ?
#
loop_
_entity_poly.entity_id
_entity_poly.type
_entity_poly.pdbx_seq_one_letter_code
_entity_poly.pdbx_strand_id
1 'polypeptide(L)' 'YYWADKLGLMVWQDMPSAFARGKGENLPRGAAEDVAFSDSQAEGWREEWEAIMSAFGSHPSIVAWIPFNEGWGQHRT' A
#
# COMPACT_ATOMS: atom_id res chain seq x y z
N TYR A 1 10.05 11.24 -6.66
CA TYR A 1 10.88 10.34 -7.47
C TYR A 1 11.96 11.04 -8.29
N TYR A 2 11.68 12.12 -9.04
CA TYR A 2 12.69 12.84 -9.86
C TYR A 2 14.05 13.03 -9.18
N TRP A 3 14.07 13.53 -7.94
CA TRP A 3 15.33 13.72 -7.20
C TRP A 3 16.00 12.42 -6.79
N ALA A 4 15.22 11.39 -6.41
CA ALA A 4 15.76 10.07 -6.12
C ALA A 4 16.43 9.48 -7.38
N ASP A 5 15.81 9.62 -8.55
CA ASP A 5 16.40 9.21 -9.83
C ASP A 5 17.71 9.97 -10.12
N LYS A 6 17.72 11.29 -9.91
CA LYS A 6 18.90 12.14 -10.18
C LYS A 6 20.06 11.90 -9.21
N LEU A 7 19.75 11.61 -7.95
CA LEU A 7 20.75 11.39 -6.90
C LEU A 7 21.19 9.92 -6.79
N GLY A 8 20.55 9.00 -7.50
CA GLY A 8 20.84 7.56 -7.42
C GLY A 8 20.37 6.93 -6.12
N LEU A 9 19.25 7.39 -5.56
CA LEU A 9 18.65 6.83 -4.35
C LEU A 9 17.66 5.71 -4.72
N MET A 10 17.66 4.65 -3.93
CA MET A 10 16.64 3.61 -4.00
C MET A 10 15.44 4.00 -3.13
N VAL A 11 14.25 3.76 -3.66
CA VAL A 11 12.98 4.07 -3.02
C VAL A 11 12.19 2.79 -2.83
N TRP A 12 11.79 2.58 -1.58
CA TRP A 12 10.74 1.63 -1.24
C TRP A 12 9.43 2.39 -1.20
N GLN A 13 8.55 2.18 -2.19
CA GLN A 13 7.31 2.94 -2.28
C GLN A 13 6.16 2.16 -1.63
N ASP A 14 5.51 2.79 -0.66
CA ASP A 14 4.40 2.21 0.09
C ASP A 14 3.03 2.75 -0.37
N MET A 15 1.97 1.97 -0.14
CA MET A 15 0.60 2.38 -0.39
C MET A 15 0.02 3.05 0.86
N PRO A 16 -0.59 4.24 0.74
CA PRO A 16 -1.42 4.77 1.82
C PRO A 16 -2.51 3.77 2.21
N SER A 17 -2.39 3.21 3.41
CA SER A 17 -3.30 2.19 3.91
C SER A 17 -4.45 2.83 4.68
N ALA A 18 -5.68 2.36 4.42
CA ALA A 18 -6.88 2.85 5.09
C ALA A 18 -7.07 2.17 6.45
N PHE A 19 -7.71 2.88 7.40
CA PHE A 19 -8.10 2.31 8.68
C PHE A 19 -9.46 1.61 8.60
N ALA A 20 -9.57 0.44 9.22
CA ALA A 20 -10.89 -0.13 9.52
C ALA A 20 -11.55 0.64 10.66
N ARG A 21 -12.76 1.12 10.42
CA ARG A 21 -13.54 1.82 11.45
C ARG A 21 -13.91 0.83 12.56
N GLY A 22 -13.46 1.06 13.79
CA GLY A 22 -13.92 0.36 15.00
C GLY A 22 -13.19 -0.94 15.38
N LYS A 23 -12.16 -1.36 14.64
CA LYS A 23 -11.16 -2.35 15.10
C LYS A 23 -9.80 -1.63 15.28
N GLY A 24 -8.88 -2.23 16.04
CA GLY A 24 -7.54 -1.66 16.24
C GLY A 24 -6.90 -1.23 14.92
N GLU A 25 -6.08 -0.18 14.98
CA GLU A 25 -5.56 0.56 13.82
C GLU A 25 -4.78 -0.33 12.82
N ASN A 26 -4.28 -1.48 13.28
CA ASN A 26 -3.43 -2.41 12.56
C ASN A 26 -3.72 -3.88 12.96
N LEU A 27 -3.58 -4.81 12.00
CA LEU A 27 -3.62 -6.23 12.30
C LEU A 27 -2.40 -6.64 13.13
N PRO A 28 -2.58 -7.31 14.28
CA PRO A 28 -1.45 -7.81 15.05
C PRO A 28 -0.70 -8.86 14.23
N ARG A 29 0.61 -8.96 14.48
CA ARG A 29 1.44 -9.97 13.85
C ARG A 29 0.87 -11.37 14.12
N GLY A 30 0.59 -12.12 13.05
CA GLY A 30 0.02 -13.46 13.14
C GLY A 30 -1.49 -13.49 13.37
N ALA A 31 -2.21 -12.39 13.09
CA ALA A 31 -3.67 -12.40 13.02
C ALA A 31 -4.15 -13.52 12.06
N ALA A 32 -5.18 -14.24 12.49
CA ALA A 32 -5.76 -15.32 11.69
C ALA A 32 -6.66 -14.81 10.55
N GLU A 33 -7.13 -13.57 10.66
CA GLU A 33 -8.04 -12.94 9.71
C GLU A 33 -7.57 -11.54 9.37
N ASP A 34 -7.80 -11.16 8.13
CA ASP A 34 -7.56 -9.83 7.59
C ASP A 34 -8.57 -8.79 8.10
N VAL A 35 -8.33 -7.53 7.77
CA VAL A 35 -9.30 -6.47 7.99
C VAL A 35 -10.55 -6.71 7.11
N ALA A 36 -11.72 -6.67 7.74
CA ALA A 36 -13.00 -6.79 7.05
C ALA A 36 -13.39 -5.46 6.37
N PHE A 37 -12.87 -5.24 5.16
CA PHE A 37 -13.33 -4.17 4.26
C PHE A 37 -14.54 -4.62 3.45
N SER A 38 -15.45 -3.68 3.15
CA SER A 38 -16.49 -3.92 2.15
C SER A 38 -15.86 -4.12 0.77
N ASP A 39 -16.60 -4.76 -0.13
CA ASP A 39 -16.13 -4.96 -1.50
C ASP A 39 -15.77 -3.64 -2.20
N SER A 40 -16.54 -2.58 -1.95
CA SER A 40 -16.25 -1.25 -2.48
C SER A 40 -14.97 -0.62 -1.92
N GLN A 41 -14.64 -0.87 -0.64
CA GLN A 41 -13.40 -0.38 -0.04
C GLN A 41 -12.18 -1.11 -0.61
N ALA A 42 -12.28 -2.43 -0.77
CA ALA A 42 -11.23 -3.24 -1.38
C ALA A 42 -11.03 -2.91 -2.87
N GLU A 43 -12.10 -2.62 -3.59
CA GLU A 43 -12.01 -2.19 -5.00
C GLU A 43 -11.39 -0.81 -5.13
N GLY A 44 -11.83 0.16 -4.31
CA GLY A 44 -11.24 1.50 -4.30
C GLY A 44 -9.74 1.48 -3.95
N TRP A 45 -9.31 0.58 -3.05
CA TRP A 45 -7.88 0.38 -2.80
C TRP A 45 -7.14 -0.12 -4.05
N ARG A 46 -7.72 -1.06 -4.81
CA ARG A 46 -7.11 -1.56 -6.06
C ARG A 46 -7.00 -0.47 -7.12
N GLU A 47 -8.06 0.31 -7.31
CA GLU A 47 -8.08 1.41 -8.28
C GLU A 47 -6.97 2.43 -7.98
N GLU A 48 -6.84 2.84 -6.72
CA GLU A 48 -5.80 3.77 -6.29
C GLU A 48 -4.39 3.16 -6.39
N TRP A 49 -4.25 1.87 -6.08
CA TRP A 49 -2.98 1.17 -6.19
C TRP A 49 -2.50 1.09 -7.65
N GLU A 50 -3.39 0.73 -8.57
CA GLU A 50 -3.12 0.74 -10.00
C GLU A 50 -2.80 2.15 -10.50
N ALA A 51 -3.50 3.18 -10.01
CA ALA A 51 -3.25 4.57 -10.38
C ALA A 51 -1.85 5.05 -9.96
N ILE A 52 -1.40 4.72 -8.74
CA ILE A 52 -0.05 5.07 -8.26
C ILE A 52 1.02 4.35 -9.08
N MET A 53 0.85 3.04 -9.34
CA MET A 53 1.81 2.29 -10.15
C MET A 53 1.85 2.80 -11.60
N SER A 54 0.71 3.17 -12.18
CA SER A 54 0.63 3.78 -13.51
C SER A 54 1.32 5.14 -13.55
N ALA A 55 1.08 5.99 -12.54
CA ALA A 55 1.64 7.33 -12.47
C ALA A 55 3.17 7.34 -12.26
N PHE A 56 3.71 6.38 -11.49
CA PHE A 56 5.10 6.44 -11.03
C PHE A 56 5.97 5.25 -11.42
N GLY A 57 5.43 4.21 -12.05
CA GLY A 57 6.16 2.99 -12.43
C GLY A 57 7.33 3.20 -13.39
N SER A 58 7.40 4.35 -14.07
CA SER A 58 8.53 4.70 -14.94
C SER A 58 9.74 5.29 -14.20
N HIS A 59 9.66 5.49 -12.88
CA HIS A 59 10.78 6.01 -12.08
C HIS A 59 11.74 4.88 -11.66
N PRO A 60 12.98 4.86 -12.18
CA PRO A 60 13.93 3.77 -11.88
C PRO A 60 14.38 3.72 -10.42
N SER A 61 14.21 4.80 -9.66
CA SER A 61 14.48 4.81 -8.22
C SER A 61 13.53 3.89 -7.43
N ILE A 62 12.33 3.59 -7.93
CA ILE A 62 11.40 2.68 -7.24
C ILE A 62 11.84 1.25 -7.47
N VAL A 63 12.36 0.61 -6.43
CA VAL A 63 12.89 -0.77 -6.50
C VAL A 63 11.96 -1.81 -5.88
N ALA A 64 10.96 -1.36 -5.10
CA ALA A 64 9.97 -2.22 -4.48
C ALA A 64 8.67 -1.45 -4.19
N TRP A 65 7.56 -2.16 -4.31
CA TRP A 65 6.21 -1.69 -4.06
C TRP A 65 5.66 -2.41 -2.83
N ILE A 66 5.18 -1.65 -1.84
CA ILE A 66 4.58 -2.20 -0.61
C ILE A 66 3.09 -1.94 -0.62
N PRO A 67 2.27 -2.99 -0.73
CA PRO A 67 0.82 -2.83 -0.71
C PRO A 67 0.29 -2.56 0.71
N PHE A 68 0.96 -3.09 1.75
CA PHE A 68 0.56 -2.96 3.15
C PHE A 68 1.78 -2.84 4.06
N ASN A 69 1.67 -1.96 5.06
CA ASN A 69 2.68 -1.78 6.11
C ASN A 69 2.10 -2.14 7.48
N GLU A 70 2.84 -2.92 8.27
CA GLU A 70 2.48 -3.27 9.67
C GLU A 70 1.05 -3.83 9.87
N GLY A 71 0.43 -4.41 8.83
CA GLY A 71 -0.95 -4.90 8.89
C GLY A 71 -2.02 -3.80 8.79
N TRP A 72 -1.63 -2.59 8.42
CA TRP A 72 -2.55 -1.46 8.22
C TRP A 72 -3.34 -1.66 6.93
N GLY A 73 -4.67 -1.61 7.05
CA GLY A 73 -5.57 -1.78 5.91
C GLY A 73 -5.40 -3.10 5.16
N GLN A 74 -4.68 -4.09 5.72
CA GLN A 74 -4.40 -5.35 5.07
C GLN A 74 -5.71 -6.15 4.90
N HIS A 75 -6.03 -6.44 3.64
CA HIS A 75 -7.25 -7.14 3.25
C HIS A 75 -7.01 -8.01 2.02
N ARG A 76 -7.71 -9.14 1.95
CA ARG A 76 -7.67 -10.08 0.81
C ARG A 76 -6.25 -10.53 0.45
N THR A 77 -5.42 -10.81 1.48
CA THR A 77 -4.06 -11.34 1.35
C THR A 77 -3.96 -12.85 1.49
#